data_AF-A0A7W1AA95-F1
#
_entry.id   AF-A0A7W1AA95-F1
#
_cell.length_a   1.000
_cell.length_b   1.000
_cell.length_c   1.000
_cell.angle_alpha   90.00
_cell.angle_beta   90.00
_cell.angle_gamma   90.00
#
_symmetry.space_group_name_H-M   'P 1'
#
loop_
_entity.id
_entity.type
_entity.pdbx_description
1 polymer ?
#
loop_
_entity_poly.entity_id
_entity_poly.type
_entity_poly.pdbx_seq_one_letter_code
_entity_poly.pdbx_strand_id
1 'polypeptide(L)'
;MPPLEEVRALVSGLFLQVAPQITTEDSKKIRELVRKAAIREDRELSTRELETVVSAAVQIREALSPLQSELERASGSKKGAITKHVNRVREGLLSGSELKEDDQELTAGVDLKGLERARDLGNGLLVEVLDQAEPDADAAAIRELANDLCLRTDGRIRKEDLDAIVQWSLKVREMYLDIESRRSDAREASVDSVNRLEQTWQLFRELEIKQIVSDEQIFRELKDRFGSPYGFGVYFRGGMGAEAIRDLLKDLDLDVEADGLRETIRTSKGQKQQRAIKRLKVQNAFIKSENRPEWMILEAVPVIPPELRPMVQLDGGRFATSDLNDLYRRVINRNNRLKRLLDLGAPEIIVNNEKR
;
A
#
# COMPACT_ATOMS: atom_id res chain seq x y z
N MET A 1 0.81 -12.66 19.86
CA MET A 1 2.19 -12.22 19.55
C MET A 1 2.70 -11.44 20.74
N PRO A 2 3.92 -11.71 21.23
CA PRO A 2 4.55 -10.86 22.23
C PRO A 2 4.71 -9.42 21.71
N PRO A 3 4.76 -8.41 22.59
CA PRO A 3 5.05 -7.03 22.25
C PRO A 3 6.32 -6.88 21.39
N LEU A 4 6.34 -5.85 20.53
CA LEU A 4 7.49 -5.58 19.66
C LEU A 4 8.77 -5.31 20.45
N GLU A 5 8.66 -4.65 21.60
CA GLU A 5 9.81 -4.35 22.48
C GLU A 5 10.47 -5.62 23.00
N GLU A 6 9.68 -6.62 23.39
CA GLU A 6 10.19 -7.92 23.83
C GLU A 6 10.90 -8.64 22.67
N VAL A 7 10.30 -8.64 21.48
CA VAL A 7 10.85 -9.32 20.29
C VAL A 7 12.15 -8.70 19.80
N ARG A 8 12.32 -7.38 19.99
CA ARG A 8 13.58 -6.68 19.70
C ARG A 8 14.73 -7.11 20.61
N ALA A 9 14.44 -7.62 21.81
CA ALA A 9 15.45 -8.13 22.75
C ALA A 9 15.69 -9.64 22.61
N LEU A 10 14.78 -10.39 22.00
CA LEU A 10 14.92 -11.83 21.79
C LEU A 10 16.12 -12.18 20.91
N VAL A 11 16.74 -13.32 21.21
CA VAL A 11 17.84 -13.92 20.44
C VAL A 11 18.94 -12.89 20.14
N SER A 12 19.41 -12.19 21.18
CA SER A 12 20.48 -11.18 21.09
C SER A 12 20.20 -10.07 20.06
N GLY A 13 18.93 -9.68 19.90
CA GLY A 13 18.52 -8.63 18.97
C GLY A 13 18.43 -9.07 17.51
N LEU A 14 18.26 -10.36 17.24
CA LEU A 14 18.15 -10.95 15.91
C LEU A 14 17.14 -10.20 15.01
N PHE A 15 15.98 -9.84 15.57
CA PHE A 15 14.95 -9.13 14.83
C PHE A 15 15.41 -7.77 14.27
N LEU A 16 16.27 -7.04 15.00
CA LEU A 16 16.80 -5.74 14.55
C LEU A 16 17.75 -5.88 13.35
N GLN A 17 18.38 -7.03 13.19
CA GLN A 17 19.26 -7.31 12.05
C GLN A 17 18.48 -7.76 10.81
N VAL A 18 17.42 -8.57 11.02
CA VAL A 18 16.61 -9.11 9.92
C VAL A 18 15.64 -8.05 9.38
N ALA A 19 15.00 -7.26 10.25
CA ALA A 19 13.93 -6.34 9.85
C ALA A 19 14.30 -5.36 8.70
N PRO A 20 15.50 -4.75 8.64
CA PRO A 20 15.89 -3.86 7.53
C PRO A 20 16.04 -4.57 6.17
N GLN A 21 16.23 -5.89 6.15
CA GLN A 21 16.39 -6.68 4.94
C GLN A 21 15.03 -7.11 4.35
N ILE A 22 13.96 -7.02 5.15
CA ILE A 22 12.62 -7.42 4.74
C ILE A 22 12.03 -6.36 3.82
N THR A 23 11.79 -6.75 2.58
CA THR A 23 11.15 -5.91 1.55
C THR A 23 9.89 -6.61 1.02
N THR A 24 9.89 -7.04 -0.24
CA THR A 24 8.76 -7.68 -0.93
C THR A 24 8.84 -9.20 -0.98
N GLU A 25 9.85 -9.79 -0.33
CA GLU A 25 10.17 -11.22 -0.40
C GLU A 25 9.06 -12.13 0.14
N ASP A 26 9.05 -13.39 -0.33
CA ASP A 26 8.07 -14.40 0.09
C ASP A 26 8.24 -14.84 1.54
N SER A 27 7.13 -15.33 2.13
CA SER A 27 7.12 -15.82 3.52
C SER A 27 8.14 -16.95 3.78
N LYS A 28 8.44 -17.76 2.76
CA LYS A 28 9.46 -18.81 2.84
C LYS A 28 10.88 -18.22 2.96
N LYS A 29 11.19 -17.21 2.15
CA LYS A 29 12.48 -16.52 2.19
C LYS A 29 12.68 -15.79 3.51
N ILE A 30 11.64 -15.13 4.04
CA ILE A 30 11.71 -14.48 5.36
C ILE A 30 12.00 -15.50 6.46
N ARG A 31 11.34 -16.68 6.44
CA ARG A 31 11.63 -17.74 7.42
C ARG A 31 13.07 -18.25 7.30
N GLU A 32 13.58 -18.37 6.07
CA GLU A 32 14.95 -18.77 5.81
C GLU A 32 15.95 -17.71 6.29
N LEU A 33 15.69 -16.43 6.04
CA LEU A 33 16.49 -15.31 6.55
C LEU A 33 16.57 -15.30 8.08
N VAL A 34 15.43 -15.48 8.77
CA VAL A 34 15.40 -15.56 10.24
C VAL A 34 16.21 -16.75 10.74
N ARG A 35 16.06 -17.93 10.10
CA ARG A 35 16.82 -19.14 10.47
C ARG A 35 18.31 -18.98 10.25
N LYS A 36 18.72 -18.44 9.09
CA LYS A 36 20.12 -18.20 8.78
C LYS A 36 20.74 -17.22 9.77
N ALA A 37 20.04 -16.12 10.06
CA ALA A 37 20.52 -15.12 10.99
C ALA A 37 20.58 -15.62 12.45
N ALA A 38 19.86 -16.69 12.81
CA ALA A 38 19.93 -17.33 14.13
C ALA A 38 21.19 -18.19 14.33
N ILE A 39 21.88 -18.56 13.25
CA ILE A 39 23.15 -19.28 13.28
C ILE A 39 24.29 -18.30 13.59
N ARG A 40 25.29 -18.75 14.36
CA ARG A 40 26.48 -17.94 14.62
C ARG A 40 27.30 -17.80 13.33
N GLU A 41 27.84 -16.62 13.08
CA GLU A 41 28.64 -16.34 11.87
C GLU A 41 29.89 -17.23 11.78
N ASP A 42 30.43 -17.66 12.92
CA ASP A 42 31.57 -18.59 13.02
C ASP A 42 31.19 -20.08 12.94
N ARG A 43 29.88 -20.39 12.83
CA ARG A 43 29.33 -21.77 12.82
C ARG A 43 28.30 -22.01 11.70
N GLU A 44 28.39 -21.27 10.60
CA GLU A 44 27.62 -21.56 9.39
C GLU A 44 28.16 -22.83 8.69
N LEU A 45 27.73 -24.00 9.17
CA LEU A 45 28.10 -25.31 8.60
C LEU A 45 27.01 -25.84 7.68
N SER A 46 27.41 -26.48 6.58
CA SER A 46 26.50 -27.29 5.78
C SER A 46 26.06 -28.55 6.54
N THR A 47 24.95 -29.16 6.11
CA THR A 47 24.45 -30.40 6.72
C THR A 47 25.49 -31.52 6.70
N ARG A 48 26.35 -31.59 5.67
CA ARG A 48 27.43 -32.57 5.57
C ARG A 48 28.59 -32.29 6.51
N GLU A 49 28.95 -31.02 6.67
CA GLU A 49 30.02 -30.61 7.60
C GLU A 49 29.60 -30.85 9.05
N LEU A 50 28.34 -30.55 9.39
CA LEU A 50 27.80 -30.83 10.71
C LEU A 50 27.78 -32.34 11.01
N GLU A 51 27.33 -33.19 10.07
CA GLU A 51 27.40 -34.65 10.24
C GLU A 51 28.84 -35.16 10.39
N THR A 52 29.82 -34.49 9.77
CA THR A 52 31.23 -34.84 9.93
C THR A 52 31.69 -34.59 11.37
N VAL A 53 31.28 -33.46 11.96
CA VAL A 53 31.55 -33.14 13.38
C VAL A 53 30.84 -34.11 14.32
N VAL A 54 29.56 -34.40 14.07
CA VAL A 54 28.77 -35.35 14.88
C VAL A 54 29.36 -36.76 14.83
N SER A 55 29.71 -37.25 13.63
CA SER A 55 30.32 -38.57 13.45
C SER A 55 31.66 -38.67 14.19
N ALA A 56 32.50 -37.63 14.09
CA ALA A 56 33.77 -37.58 14.82
C ALA A 56 33.56 -37.59 16.34
N ALA A 57 32.55 -36.85 16.85
CA ALA A 57 32.22 -36.85 18.28
C ALA A 57 31.74 -38.21 18.78
N VAL A 58 30.89 -38.90 18.00
CA VAL A 58 30.42 -40.27 18.31
C VAL A 58 31.60 -41.23 18.37
N GLN A 59 32.47 -41.22 17.35
CA GLN A 59 33.63 -42.12 17.27
C GLN A 59 34.61 -41.90 18.45
N ILE A 60 34.85 -40.65 18.85
CA ILE A 60 35.69 -40.34 20.02
C ILE A 60 35.05 -40.90 21.30
N ARG A 61 33.74 -40.77 21.47
CA ARG A 61 33.03 -41.28 22.66
C ARG A 61 33.01 -42.81 22.70
N GLU A 62 32.79 -43.46 21.57
CA GLU A 62 32.85 -44.93 21.45
C GLU A 62 34.24 -45.45 21.80
N ALA A 63 35.30 -44.82 21.31
CA ALA A 63 36.69 -45.16 21.63
C ALA A 63 37.02 -44.99 23.13
N LEU A 64 36.40 -44.01 23.80
CA LEU A 64 36.62 -43.74 25.23
C LEU A 64 35.69 -44.54 26.17
N SER A 65 34.63 -45.16 25.66
CA SER A 65 33.63 -45.90 26.43
C SER A 65 34.20 -47.02 27.33
N PRO A 66 35.18 -47.84 26.88
CA PRO A 66 35.80 -48.85 27.74
C PRO A 66 36.52 -48.23 28.94
N LEU A 67 37.26 -47.14 28.72
CA LEU A 67 37.99 -46.42 29.77
C LEU A 67 37.05 -45.68 30.73
N GLN A 68 35.92 -45.18 30.23
CA GLN A 68 34.87 -44.56 31.05
C GLN A 68 34.19 -45.60 31.95
N SER A 69 33.91 -46.79 31.42
CA SER A 69 33.34 -47.92 32.20
C SER A 69 34.29 -48.39 33.32
N GLU A 70 35.60 -48.40 33.07
CA GLU A 70 36.61 -48.68 34.09
C GLU A 70 36.71 -47.57 35.15
N LEU A 71 36.56 -46.32 34.74
CA LEU A 71 36.58 -45.16 35.63
C LEU A 71 35.43 -45.18 36.64
N GLU A 72 34.24 -45.60 36.22
CA GLU A 72 33.06 -45.71 37.08
C GLU A 72 33.21 -46.79 38.16
N ARG A 73 33.94 -47.88 37.84
CA ARG A 73 34.19 -49.00 38.75
C ARG A 73 35.39 -48.76 39.68
N ALA A 74 36.22 -47.76 39.39
CA ALA A 74 37.45 -47.48 40.13
C ALA A 74 37.24 -46.49 41.30
N SER A 75 37.93 -46.73 42.43
CA SER A 75 37.96 -45.83 43.58
C SER A 75 39.39 -45.46 44.00
N GLY A 76 39.56 -44.29 44.63
CA GLY A 76 40.85 -43.82 45.16
C GLY A 76 41.90 -43.49 44.09
N SER A 77 43.16 -43.89 44.32
CA SER A 77 44.30 -43.58 43.44
C SER A 77 44.18 -44.16 42.02
N LYS A 78 43.49 -45.29 41.86
CA LYS A 78 43.20 -45.90 40.55
C LYS A 78 42.31 -45.03 39.69
N LYS A 79 41.30 -44.37 40.29
CA LYS A 79 40.41 -43.43 39.59
C LYS A 79 41.20 -42.27 38.99
N GLY A 80 42.13 -41.68 39.74
CA GLY A 80 42.97 -40.59 39.26
C GLY A 80 43.92 -40.98 38.10
N ALA A 81 44.40 -42.22 38.06
CA ALA A 81 45.22 -42.72 36.94
C ALA A 81 44.38 -42.90 35.67
N ILE A 82 43.17 -43.47 35.79
CA ILE A 82 42.24 -43.67 34.67
C ILE A 82 41.74 -42.33 34.13
N THR A 83 41.43 -41.34 34.98
CA THR A 83 41.05 -40.00 34.52
C THR A 83 42.15 -39.32 33.71
N LYS A 84 43.43 -39.45 34.13
CA LYS A 84 44.57 -38.93 33.36
C LYS A 84 44.74 -39.65 32.03
N HIS A 85 44.40 -40.93 31.96
CA HIS A 85 44.47 -41.72 30.74
C HIS A 85 43.36 -41.30 29.75
N VAL A 86 42.11 -41.20 30.21
CA VAL A 86 40.98 -40.68 29.42
C VAL A 86 41.29 -39.29 28.87
N ASN A 87 41.77 -38.36 29.71
CA ASN A 87 42.09 -37.01 29.26
C ASN A 87 43.24 -36.98 28.25
N ARG A 88 44.25 -37.84 28.40
CA ARG A 88 45.36 -37.95 27.45
C ARG A 88 44.89 -38.45 26.09
N VAL A 89 44.10 -39.52 26.05
CA VAL A 89 43.58 -40.08 24.79
C VAL A 89 42.64 -39.07 24.13
N ARG A 90 41.77 -38.41 24.90
CA ARG A 90 40.89 -37.34 24.41
C ARG A 90 41.68 -36.16 23.83
N GLU A 91 42.68 -35.66 24.54
CA GLU A 91 43.54 -34.56 24.07
C GLU A 91 44.38 -34.97 22.85
N GLY A 92 44.83 -36.22 22.78
CA GLY A 92 45.54 -36.74 21.60
C GLY A 92 44.64 -36.82 20.36
N LEU A 93 43.40 -37.27 20.53
CA LEU A 93 42.39 -37.29 19.47
C LEU A 93 41.91 -35.89 19.06
N LEU A 94 41.98 -34.89 19.94
CA LEU A 94 41.59 -33.52 19.61
C LEU A 94 42.74 -32.69 19.02
N SER A 95 43.98 -32.95 19.44
CA SER A 95 45.17 -32.21 18.99
C SER A 95 45.89 -32.84 17.79
N GLY A 96 45.65 -34.13 17.51
CA GLY A 96 46.34 -34.87 16.45
C GLY A 96 47.74 -35.33 16.83
N SER A 97 48.12 -35.29 18.10
CA SER A 97 49.41 -35.80 18.58
C SER A 97 49.47 -37.33 18.51
N GLU A 98 50.68 -37.89 18.30
CA GLU A 98 50.91 -39.35 18.28
C GLU A 98 50.43 -40.03 19.58
N LEU A 99 49.51 -40.98 19.41
CA LEU A 99 49.01 -41.84 20.50
C LEU A 99 50.04 -42.95 20.78
N LYS A 100 50.15 -43.36 22.06
CA LYS A 100 51.05 -44.45 22.45
C LYS A 100 50.57 -45.78 21.86
N GLU A 101 51.48 -46.75 21.67
CA GLU A 101 51.16 -48.08 21.10
C GLU A 101 49.96 -48.75 21.80
N ASP A 102 49.85 -48.62 23.14
CA ASP A 102 48.74 -49.17 23.93
C ASP A 102 47.38 -48.48 23.68
N ASP A 103 47.39 -47.22 23.21
CA ASP A 103 46.19 -46.42 22.92
C ASP A 103 45.67 -46.65 21.49
N GLN A 104 46.50 -47.22 20.61
CA GLN A 104 46.17 -47.43 19.19
C GLN A 104 45.04 -48.45 19.00
N GLU A 105 44.98 -49.49 19.84
CA GLU A 105 43.92 -50.50 19.80
C GLU A 105 42.55 -49.90 20.18
N LEU A 106 42.51 -48.96 21.13
CA LEU A 106 41.29 -48.28 21.56
C LEU A 106 40.76 -47.31 20.49
N THR A 107 41.64 -46.72 19.70
CA THR A 107 41.29 -45.73 18.68
C THR A 107 41.14 -46.29 17.26
N ALA A 108 41.26 -47.61 17.08
CA ALA A 108 41.22 -48.26 15.77
C ALA A 108 39.91 -48.07 14.99
N GLY A 109 38.80 -47.77 15.69
CA GLY A 109 37.50 -47.48 15.09
C GLY A 109 37.29 -46.04 14.64
N VAL A 110 38.24 -45.14 14.88
CA VAL A 110 38.11 -43.69 14.60
C VAL A 110 38.62 -43.37 13.19
N ASP A 111 37.80 -42.70 12.37
CA ASP A 111 38.23 -42.20 11.07
C ASP A 111 39.08 -40.93 11.24
N LEU A 112 40.41 -41.11 11.20
CA LEU A 112 41.38 -40.02 11.38
C LEU A 112 41.22 -38.90 10.33
N LYS A 113 40.82 -39.22 9.10
CA LYS A 113 40.64 -38.20 8.05
C LYS A 113 39.37 -37.38 8.26
N GLY A 114 38.29 -38.03 8.71
CA GLY A 114 37.05 -37.36 9.10
C GLY A 114 37.26 -36.49 10.34
N LEU A 115 38.03 -36.98 11.29
CA LEU A 115 38.37 -36.28 12.53
C LEU A 115 39.21 -35.01 12.29
N GLU A 116 40.23 -35.08 11.44
CA GLU A 116 41.01 -33.88 11.05
C GLU A 116 40.12 -32.79 10.47
N ARG A 117 39.21 -33.15 9.55
CA ARG A 117 38.25 -32.20 8.99
C ARG A 117 37.31 -31.63 10.05
N ALA A 118 36.83 -32.46 10.98
CA ALA A 118 35.94 -32.02 12.05
C ALA A 118 36.60 -31.03 13.02
N ARG A 119 37.92 -31.10 13.23
CA ARG A 119 38.65 -30.16 14.10
C ARG A 119 38.64 -28.72 13.57
N ASP A 120 38.71 -28.57 12.25
CA ASP A 120 38.77 -27.26 11.59
C ASP A 120 37.38 -26.62 11.41
N LEU A 121 36.29 -27.37 11.63
CA LEU A 121 34.93 -26.92 11.41
C LEU A 121 34.30 -26.28 12.66
N GLY A 122 33.58 -25.17 12.46
CA GLY A 122 32.70 -24.57 13.47
C GLY A 122 33.40 -23.94 14.68
N ASN A 123 34.66 -23.50 14.52
CA ASN A 123 35.44 -22.80 15.55
C ASN A 123 35.43 -23.55 16.89
N GLY A 124 35.95 -24.78 16.90
CA GLY A 124 36.01 -25.62 18.10
C GLY A 124 34.69 -26.33 18.47
N LEU A 125 33.72 -26.41 17.55
CA LEU A 125 32.43 -27.06 17.77
C LEU A 125 32.59 -28.51 18.28
N LEU A 126 33.52 -29.28 17.70
CA LEU A 126 33.79 -30.67 18.12
C LEU A 126 34.17 -30.77 19.61
N VAL A 127 34.97 -29.82 20.10
CA VAL A 127 35.43 -29.79 21.49
C VAL A 127 34.26 -29.46 22.41
N GLU A 128 33.47 -28.44 22.08
CA GLU A 128 32.31 -28.04 22.88
C GLU A 128 31.23 -29.13 22.94
N VAL A 129 30.99 -29.84 21.83
CA VAL A 129 30.06 -30.98 21.78
C VAL A 129 30.52 -32.09 22.73
N LEU A 130 31.82 -32.42 22.74
CA LEU A 130 32.36 -33.47 23.61
C LEU A 130 32.38 -33.09 25.09
N ASP A 131 32.57 -31.81 25.40
CA ASP A 131 32.58 -31.31 26.78
C ASP A 131 31.16 -31.17 27.36
N GLN A 132 30.14 -30.92 26.54
CA GLN A 132 28.75 -30.73 26.98
C GLN A 132 27.86 -31.97 26.80
N ALA A 133 28.30 -33.01 26.09
CA ALA A 133 27.52 -34.23 25.89
C ALA A 133 27.34 -35.01 27.20
N GLU A 134 26.12 -35.49 27.44
CA GLU A 134 25.84 -36.38 28.57
C GLU A 134 26.58 -37.73 28.42
N PRO A 135 27.03 -38.37 29.51
CA PRO A 135 27.80 -39.61 29.46
C PRO A 135 27.13 -40.74 28.66
N ASP A 136 25.80 -40.83 28.72
CA ASP A 136 24.98 -41.86 28.05
C ASP A 136 24.30 -41.36 26.76
N ALA A 137 24.59 -40.14 26.30
CA ALA A 137 23.93 -39.58 25.11
C ALA A 137 24.22 -40.43 23.86
N ASP A 138 23.17 -40.77 23.11
CA ASP A 138 23.26 -41.50 21.85
C ASP A 138 23.66 -40.57 20.68
N ALA A 139 23.83 -41.15 19.49
CA ALA A 139 24.18 -40.38 18.29
C ALA A 139 23.12 -39.33 17.89
N ALA A 140 21.87 -39.53 18.28
CA ALA A 140 20.80 -38.56 18.04
C ALA A 140 20.93 -37.35 18.97
N ALA A 141 21.18 -37.58 20.26
CA ALA A 141 21.41 -36.54 21.26
C ALA A 141 22.68 -35.72 20.98
N ILE A 142 23.76 -36.35 20.50
CA ILE A 142 24.98 -35.63 20.08
C ILE A 142 24.69 -34.72 18.88
N ARG A 143 23.87 -35.19 17.93
CA ARG A 143 23.46 -34.39 16.76
C ARG A 143 22.61 -33.19 17.19
N GLU A 144 21.69 -33.37 18.12
CA GLU A 144 20.86 -32.30 18.66
C GLU A 144 21.73 -31.25 19.35
N LEU A 145 22.62 -31.66 20.24
CA LEU A 145 23.58 -30.78 20.92
C LEU A 145 24.48 -30.01 19.94
N ALA A 146 24.97 -30.67 18.89
CA ALA A 146 25.79 -30.01 17.87
C ALA A 146 25.01 -28.95 17.06
N ASN A 147 23.72 -29.19 16.79
CA ASN A 147 22.85 -28.18 16.16
C ASN A 147 22.62 -27.00 17.09
N ASP A 148 22.37 -27.27 18.37
CA ASP A 148 22.10 -26.25 19.38
C ASP A 148 23.31 -25.33 19.60
N LEU A 149 24.52 -25.89 19.66
CA LEU A 149 25.76 -25.14 19.81
C LEU A 149 26.09 -24.24 18.60
N CYS A 150 25.49 -24.48 17.43
CA CYS A 150 25.62 -23.59 16.27
C CYS A 150 24.75 -22.33 16.36
N LEU A 151 23.82 -22.25 17.30
CA LEU A 151 22.89 -21.12 17.47
C LEU A 151 23.50 -19.98 18.30
N ARG A 152 23.09 -18.74 18.02
CA ARG A 152 23.63 -17.50 18.64
C ARG A 152 23.42 -17.35 20.15
N THR A 153 22.64 -18.20 20.79
CA THR A 153 22.35 -18.12 22.24
C THR A 153 22.63 -19.45 22.95
N ASP A 154 23.83 -20.01 22.77
CA ASP A 154 24.31 -21.22 23.45
C ASP A 154 23.27 -22.35 23.46
N GLY A 155 22.61 -22.61 22.33
CA GLY A 155 21.59 -23.67 22.21
C GLY A 155 20.21 -23.38 22.82
N ARG A 156 20.01 -22.24 23.49
CA ARG A 156 18.77 -21.95 24.23
C ARG A 156 17.74 -21.13 23.45
N ILE A 157 17.70 -21.24 22.13
CA ILE A 157 16.64 -20.58 21.36
C ILE A 157 15.37 -21.39 21.49
N ARG A 158 14.36 -20.88 22.21
CA ARG A 158 13.05 -21.53 22.24
C ARG A 158 12.40 -21.39 20.88
N LYS A 159 11.75 -22.46 20.41
CA LYS A 159 10.96 -22.45 19.18
C LYS A 159 9.93 -21.30 19.15
N GLU A 160 9.34 -21.00 20.31
CA GLU A 160 8.40 -19.89 20.50
C GLU A 160 9.02 -18.51 20.20
N ASP A 161 10.29 -18.31 20.55
CA ASP A 161 11.00 -17.05 20.33
C ASP A 161 11.29 -16.84 18.83
N LEU A 162 11.69 -17.91 18.11
CA LEU A 162 11.86 -17.86 16.66
C LEU A 162 10.53 -17.65 15.93
N ASP A 163 9.48 -18.37 16.35
CA ASP A 163 8.15 -18.21 15.77
C ASP A 163 7.66 -16.76 15.98
N ALA A 164 7.90 -16.15 17.15
CA ALA A 164 7.59 -14.75 17.40
C ALA A 164 8.35 -13.79 16.47
N ILE A 165 9.65 -14.02 16.25
CA ILE A 165 10.48 -13.22 15.34
C ILE A 165 9.98 -13.38 13.90
N VAL A 166 9.64 -14.59 13.45
CA VAL A 166 9.06 -14.84 12.12
C VAL A 166 7.73 -14.12 11.95
N GLN A 167 6.83 -14.20 12.93
CA GLN A 167 5.53 -13.52 12.86
C GLN A 167 5.69 -12.00 12.75
N TRP A 168 6.57 -11.41 13.55
CA TRP A 168 6.86 -9.98 13.45
C TRP A 168 7.56 -9.62 12.14
N SER A 169 8.42 -10.48 11.61
CA SER A 169 9.07 -10.29 10.31
C SER A 169 8.05 -10.27 9.16
N LEU A 170 7.07 -11.19 9.18
CA LEU A 170 5.95 -11.19 8.23
C LEU A 170 5.10 -9.93 8.38
N LYS A 171 4.86 -9.46 9.60
CA LYS A 171 4.13 -8.21 9.84
C LYS A 171 4.89 -6.98 9.33
N VAL A 172 6.22 -6.94 9.47
CA VAL A 172 7.06 -5.89 8.88
C VAL A 172 6.93 -5.88 7.37
N ARG A 173 6.92 -7.05 6.71
CA ARG A 173 6.65 -7.16 5.28
C ARG A 173 5.29 -6.58 4.91
N GLU A 174 4.23 -6.94 5.64
CA GLU A 174 2.89 -6.40 5.39
C GLU A 174 2.86 -4.87 5.51
N MET A 175 3.51 -4.32 6.55
CA MET A 175 3.65 -2.87 6.73
C MET A 175 4.45 -2.23 5.59
N TYR A 176 5.53 -2.87 5.13
CA TYR A 176 6.33 -2.38 4.00
C TYR A 176 5.50 -2.34 2.71
N LEU A 177 4.73 -3.39 2.42
CA LEU A 177 3.84 -3.45 1.26
C LEU A 177 2.74 -2.39 1.31
N ASP A 178 2.14 -2.17 2.47
CA ASP A 178 1.15 -1.09 2.68
C ASP A 178 1.79 0.30 2.46
N ILE A 179 3.01 0.54 2.96
CA ILE A 179 3.73 1.79 2.73
C ILE A 179 4.04 2.00 1.25
N GLU A 180 4.54 0.98 0.55
CA GLU A 180 4.85 1.09 -0.88
C GLU A 180 3.58 1.28 -1.73
N SER A 181 2.46 0.63 -1.38
CA SER A 181 1.16 0.88 -2.01
C SER A 181 0.75 2.34 -1.84
N ARG A 182 0.74 2.86 -0.61
CA ARG A 182 0.37 4.26 -0.33
C ARG A 182 1.29 5.25 -1.03
N ARG A 183 2.58 4.92 -1.12
CA ARG A 183 3.57 5.73 -1.85
C ARG A 183 3.28 5.74 -3.35
N SER A 184 2.86 4.61 -3.92
CA SER A 184 2.41 4.53 -5.32
C SER A 184 1.17 5.39 -5.54
N ASP A 185 0.14 5.22 -4.72
CA ASP A 185 -1.12 5.97 -4.81
C ASP A 185 -0.88 7.48 -4.71
N ALA A 186 0.00 7.91 -3.79
CA ALA A 186 0.37 9.30 -3.63
C ALA A 186 1.11 9.86 -4.86
N ARG A 187 1.96 9.05 -5.49
CA ARG A 187 2.65 9.44 -6.74
C ARG A 187 1.67 9.56 -7.89
N GLU A 188 0.77 8.59 -8.06
CA GLU A 188 -0.27 8.61 -9.10
C GLU A 188 -1.17 9.84 -8.96
N ALA A 189 -1.68 10.10 -7.75
CA ALA A 189 -2.47 11.30 -7.46
C ALA A 189 -1.72 12.60 -7.76
N SER A 190 -0.41 12.63 -7.52
CA SER A 190 0.43 13.80 -7.84
C SER A 190 0.57 14.00 -9.35
N VAL A 191 0.80 12.91 -10.10
CA VAL A 191 0.88 12.93 -11.57
C VAL A 191 -0.44 13.39 -12.18
N ASP A 192 -1.57 12.85 -11.71
CA ASP A 192 -2.90 13.26 -12.16
C ASP A 192 -3.19 14.73 -11.89
N SER A 193 -2.76 15.23 -10.72
CA SER A 193 -2.88 16.65 -10.39
C SER A 193 -2.07 17.52 -11.36
N VAL A 194 -0.84 17.14 -11.70
CA VAL A 194 -0.02 17.86 -12.69
C VAL A 194 -0.66 17.83 -14.08
N ASN A 195 -1.15 16.67 -14.52
CA ASN A 195 -1.82 16.53 -15.81
C ASN A 195 -3.07 17.42 -15.89
N ARG A 196 -3.86 17.47 -14.82
CA ARG A 196 -5.06 18.32 -14.76
C ARG A 196 -4.71 19.81 -14.82
N LEU A 197 -3.64 20.23 -14.16
CA LEU A 197 -3.14 21.61 -14.25
C LEU A 197 -2.71 21.96 -15.67
N GLU A 198 -1.97 21.08 -16.32
CA GLU A 198 -1.51 21.26 -17.69
C GLU A 198 -2.68 21.35 -18.66
N GLN A 199 -3.68 20.47 -18.53
CA GLN A 199 -4.92 20.52 -19.32
C GLN A 199 -5.70 21.81 -19.07
N THR A 200 -5.82 22.24 -17.81
CA THR A 200 -6.50 23.49 -17.46
C THR A 200 -5.80 24.69 -18.08
N TRP A 201 -4.46 24.70 -18.07
CA TRP A 201 -3.66 25.76 -18.68
C TRP A 201 -3.80 25.79 -20.20
N GLN A 202 -3.74 24.63 -20.86
CA GLN A 202 -3.95 24.53 -22.30
C GLN A 202 -5.34 25.01 -22.70
N LEU A 203 -6.38 24.55 -21.99
CA LEU A 203 -7.75 24.99 -22.23
C LEU A 203 -7.91 26.50 -22.03
N PHE A 204 -7.29 27.08 -21.01
CA PHE A 204 -7.31 28.52 -20.79
C PHE A 204 -6.69 29.30 -21.96
N ARG A 205 -5.57 28.82 -22.51
CA ARG A 205 -4.90 29.47 -23.65
C ARG A 205 -5.70 29.42 -24.94
N GLU A 206 -6.49 28.36 -25.13
CA GLU A 206 -7.31 28.12 -26.31
C GLU A 206 -8.78 28.50 -26.10
N LEU A 207 -9.09 29.21 -25.00
CA LEU A 207 -10.45 29.48 -24.59
C LEU A 207 -11.16 30.41 -25.59
N GLU A 208 -12.30 29.96 -26.10
CA GLU A 208 -13.15 30.73 -27.02
C GLU A 208 -14.49 31.14 -26.38
N ILE A 209 -15.04 32.25 -26.86
CA ILE A 209 -16.38 32.70 -26.45
C ILE A 209 -17.42 31.66 -26.89
N LYS A 210 -18.34 31.29 -25.98
CA LYS A 210 -19.38 30.25 -26.15
C LYS A 210 -18.84 28.81 -26.22
N GLN A 211 -17.58 28.58 -25.86
CA GLN A 211 -17.04 27.23 -25.73
C GLN A 211 -17.72 26.48 -24.58
N ILE A 212 -18.06 25.21 -24.82
CA ILE A 212 -18.65 24.32 -23.82
C ILE A 212 -17.51 23.46 -23.26
N VAL A 213 -17.29 23.56 -21.95
CA VAL A 213 -16.38 22.69 -21.22
C VAL A 213 -17.20 21.55 -20.62
N SER A 214 -16.95 20.33 -21.06
CA SER A 214 -17.68 19.14 -20.60
C SER A 214 -17.24 18.64 -19.23
N ASP A 215 -15.95 18.81 -18.91
CA ASP A 215 -15.37 18.37 -17.66
C ASP A 215 -15.61 19.41 -16.56
N GLU A 216 -16.41 19.04 -15.56
CA GLU A 216 -16.75 19.91 -14.43
C GLU A 216 -15.54 20.22 -13.54
N GLN A 217 -14.62 19.26 -13.36
CA GLN A 217 -13.45 19.45 -12.52
C GLN A 217 -12.48 20.45 -13.16
N ILE A 218 -12.24 20.32 -14.48
CA ILE A 218 -11.43 21.27 -15.23
C ILE A 218 -12.09 22.65 -15.23
N PHE A 219 -13.42 22.73 -15.45
CA PHE A 219 -14.12 24.02 -15.43
C PHE A 219 -14.02 24.72 -14.07
N ARG A 220 -14.16 23.99 -12.95
CA ARG A 220 -13.97 24.55 -11.61
C ARG A 220 -12.56 25.08 -11.43
N GLU A 221 -11.55 24.30 -11.81
CA GLU A 221 -10.16 24.72 -11.68
C GLU A 221 -9.84 25.93 -12.57
N LEU A 222 -10.41 25.99 -13.78
CA LEU A 222 -10.34 27.13 -14.68
C LEU A 222 -11.00 28.38 -14.05
N LYS A 223 -12.21 28.24 -13.50
CA LYS A 223 -12.97 29.33 -12.84
C LYS A 223 -12.26 29.84 -11.59
N ASP A 224 -11.77 28.96 -10.74
CA ASP A 224 -11.10 29.33 -9.50
C ASP A 224 -9.77 30.04 -9.77
N ARG A 225 -9.02 29.61 -10.78
CA ARG A 225 -7.72 30.19 -11.13
C ARG A 225 -7.81 31.44 -12.01
N PHE A 226 -8.68 31.45 -13.02
CA PHE A 226 -8.70 32.49 -14.06
C PHE A 226 -10.04 33.24 -14.20
N GLY A 227 -11.07 32.84 -13.45
CA GLY A 227 -12.40 33.47 -13.45
C GLY A 227 -12.78 34.07 -12.10
N SER A 228 -11.84 34.15 -11.15
CA SER A 228 -12.09 34.56 -9.76
C SER A 228 -11.11 35.65 -9.34
N PRO A 229 -11.56 36.69 -8.61
CA PRO A 229 -10.67 37.68 -8.01
C PRO A 229 -9.65 37.09 -7.02
N TYR A 230 -9.96 35.92 -6.46
CA TYR A 230 -9.10 35.22 -5.50
C TYR A 230 -8.04 34.32 -6.16
N GLY A 231 -8.14 34.11 -7.47
CA GLY A 231 -7.16 33.36 -8.28
C GLY A 231 -6.05 34.26 -8.81
N PHE A 232 -5.69 34.05 -10.07
CA PHE A 232 -4.76 34.89 -10.84
C PHE A 232 -5.43 36.15 -11.43
N GLY A 233 -6.77 36.22 -11.42
CA GLY A 233 -7.53 37.35 -11.94
C GLY A 233 -8.85 36.90 -12.57
N VAL A 234 -9.64 37.87 -13.03
CA VAL A 234 -10.91 37.66 -13.73
C VAL A 234 -10.69 37.88 -15.23
N TYR A 235 -10.25 36.84 -15.92
CA TYR A 235 -9.97 36.86 -17.35
C TYR A 235 -11.18 36.47 -18.20
N PHE A 236 -12.05 35.61 -17.67
CA PHE A 236 -13.27 35.17 -18.33
C PHE A 236 -14.43 35.07 -17.34
N ARG A 237 -15.66 35.02 -17.85
CA ARG A 237 -16.86 34.70 -17.08
C ARG A 237 -17.46 33.41 -17.64
N GLY A 238 -17.45 32.36 -16.82
CA GLY A 238 -18.10 31.09 -17.13
C GLY A 238 -19.29 30.85 -16.20
N GLY A 239 -20.32 30.19 -16.70
CA GLY A 239 -21.49 29.80 -15.93
C GLY A 239 -22.13 28.53 -16.47
N MET A 240 -23.13 28.03 -15.74
CA MET A 240 -23.88 26.83 -16.11
C MET A 240 -25.38 27.14 -16.22
N GLY A 241 -26.08 26.37 -17.05
CA GLY A 241 -27.53 26.42 -17.18
C GLY A 241 -28.06 27.68 -17.86
N ALA A 242 -29.34 27.97 -17.61
CA ALA A 242 -30.06 29.07 -18.25
C ALA A 242 -29.49 30.45 -17.91
N GLU A 243 -28.87 30.60 -16.74
CA GLU A 243 -28.24 31.83 -16.29
C GLU A 243 -27.10 32.27 -17.23
N ALA A 244 -26.21 31.33 -17.59
CA ALA A 244 -25.13 31.61 -18.53
C ALA A 244 -25.64 31.93 -19.94
N ILE A 245 -26.72 31.26 -20.38
CA ILE A 245 -27.34 31.54 -21.69
C ILE A 245 -27.94 32.95 -21.70
N ARG A 246 -28.63 33.35 -20.63
CA ARG A 246 -29.20 34.70 -20.49
C ARG A 246 -28.11 35.76 -20.60
N ASP A 247 -27.00 35.58 -19.88
CA ASP A 247 -25.89 36.54 -19.89
C ASP A 247 -25.27 36.64 -21.31
N LEU A 248 -25.08 35.51 -22.01
CA LEU A 248 -24.63 35.50 -23.40
C LEU A 248 -25.60 36.17 -24.38
N LEU A 249 -26.91 36.05 -24.14
CA LEU A 249 -27.95 36.69 -24.96
C LEU A 249 -28.02 38.19 -24.70
N LYS A 250 -27.76 38.63 -23.47
CA LYS A 250 -27.75 40.04 -23.07
C LYS A 250 -26.59 40.81 -23.70
N ASP A 251 -25.44 40.17 -23.85
CA ASP A 251 -24.25 40.77 -24.47
C ASP A 251 -24.28 40.73 -26.02
N LEU A 252 -25.36 40.20 -26.62
CA LEU A 252 -25.48 40.04 -28.07
C LEU A 252 -26.01 41.33 -28.74
N ASP A 253 -25.16 41.97 -29.55
CA ASP A 253 -25.60 43.00 -30.47
C ASP A 253 -26.23 42.37 -31.72
N LEU A 254 -27.55 42.52 -31.85
CA LEU A 254 -28.32 41.92 -32.94
C LEU A 254 -28.06 42.59 -34.29
N ASP A 255 -27.78 43.89 -34.32
CA ASP A 255 -27.59 44.64 -35.56
C ASP A 255 -26.24 44.29 -36.19
N VAL A 256 -25.18 44.27 -35.37
CA VAL A 256 -23.82 43.89 -35.80
C VAL A 256 -23.80 42.44 -36.31
N GLU A 257 -24.39 41.51 -35.57
CA GLU A 257 -24.43 40.10 -35.97
C GLU A 257 -25.29 39.90 -37.22
N ALA A 258 -26.39 40.65 -37.38
CA ALA A 258 -27.23 40.58 -38.58
C ALA A 258 -26.49 41.05 -39.83
N ASP A 259 -25.68 42.11 -39.74
CA ASP A 259 -24.84 42.58 -40.84
C ASP A 259 -23.76 41.57 -41.22
N GLY A 260 -23.11 40.96 -40.22
CA GLY A 260 -22.18 39.85 -40.45
C GLY A 260 -22.83 38.65 -41.15
N LEU A 261 -24.06 38.31 -40.79
CA LEU A 261 -24.82 37.26 -41.47
C LEU A 261 -25.21 37.65 -42.90
N ARG A 262 -25.59 38.90 -43.17
CA ARG A 262 -25.89 39.38 -44.53
C ARG A 262 -24.67 39.24 -45.43
N GLU A 263 -23.49 39.59 -44.93
CA GLU A 263 -22.25 39.43 -45.69
C GLU A 263 -21.89 37.96 -45.91
N THR A 264 -22.07 37.12 -44.89
CA THR A 264 -21.90 35.66 -45.01
C THR A 264 -22.82 35.07 -46.08
N ILE A 265 -24.06 35.57 -46.20
CA ILE A 265 -25.02 35.11 -47.20
C ILE A 265 -24.59 35.51 -48.62
N ARG A 266 -23.93 36.66 -48.79
CA ARG A 266 -23.41 37.12 -50.08
C ARG A 266 -22.17 36.36 -50.52
N THR A 267 -21.26 36.09 -49.58
CA THR A 267 -19.94 35.52 -49.85
C THR A 267 -19.92 33.99 -49.87
N SER A 268 -20.69 33.35 -48.99
CA SER A 268 -20.69 31.88 -48.83
C SER A 268 -21.78 31.22 -49.67
N LYS A 269 -21.53 29.99 -50.15
CA LYS A 269 -22.50 29.17 -50.89
C LYS A 269 -22.85 27.87 -50.14
N GLY A 270 -23.97 27.27 -50.50
CA GLY A 270 -24.39 25.95 -50.00
C GLY A 270 -24.88 25.96 -48.55
N GLN A 271 -24.41 25.02 -47.73
CA GLN A 271 -24.93 24.81 -46.37
C GLN A 271 -24.65 25.99 -45.43
N LYS A 272 -23.48 26.64 -45.55
CA LYS A 272 -23.13 27.83 -44.74
C LYS A 272 -24.12 28.97 -44.99
N GLN A 273 -24.45 29.20 -46.26
CA GLN A 273 -25.43 30.21 -46.66
C GLN A 273 -26.82 29.92 -46.10
N GLN A 274 -27.30 28.67 -46.24
CA GLN A 274 -28.62 28.28 -45.73
C GLN A 274 -28.73 28.43 -44.20
N ARG A 275 -27.68 28.09 -43.44
CA ARG A 275 -27.63 28.30 -41.98
C ARG A 275 -27.68 29.78 -41.63
N ALA A 276 -26.93 30.61 -42.36
CA ALA A 276 -26.93 32.06 -42.16
C ALA A 276 -28.31 32.68 -42.44
N ILE A 277 -29.00 32.25 -43.51
CA ILE A 277 -30.38 32.71 -43.82
C ILE A 277 -31.34 32.39 -42.68
N LYS A 278 -31.30 31.16 -42.15
CA LYS A 278 -32.17 30.75 -41.03
C LYS A 278 -31.91 31.56 -39.76
N ARG A 279 -30.63 31.79 -39.41
CA ARG A 279 -30.25 32.62 -38.26
C ARG A 279 -30.69 34.08 -38.44
N LEU A 280 -30.44 34.65 -39.62
CA LEU A 280 -30.81 36.02 -39.96
C LEU A 280 -32.33 36.24 -39.90
N LYS A 281 -33.14 35.23 -40.26
CA LYS A 281 -34.60 35.31 -40.13
C LYS A 281 -35.05 35.50 -38.67
N VAL A 282 -34.43 34.77 -37.74
CA VAL A 282 -34.75 34.89 -36.31
C VAL A 282 -34.29 36.23 -35.76
N GLN A 283 -33.06 36.66 -36.09
CA GLN A 283 -32.54 37.96 -35.65
C GLN A 283 -33.37 39.13 -36.15
N ASN A 284 -33.73 39.15 -37.44
CA ASN A 284 -34.61 40.18 -37.99
C ASN A 284 -36.00 40.19 -37.32
N ALA A 285 -36.49 39.06 -36.83
CA ALA A 285 -37.75 39.02 -36.09
C ALA A 285 -37.62 39.71 -34.72
N PHE A 286 -36.50 39.52 -34.01
CA PHE A 286 -36.21 40.24 -32.78
C PHE A 286 -36.03 41.75 -33.02
N ILE A 287 -35.22 42.13 -34.01
CA ILE A 287 -34.99 43.55 -34.37
C ILE A 287 -36.30 44.25 -34.70
N LYS A 288 -37.18 43.62 -35.51
CA LYS A 288 -38.47 44.21 -35.91
C LYS A 288 -39.50 44.29 -34.78
N SER A 289 -39.44 43.36 -33.83
CA SER A 289 -40.43 43.30 -32.74
C SER A 289 -39.99 44.05 -31.48
N GLU A 290 -38.78 44.61 -31.47
CA GLU A 290 -38.16 45.28 -30.33
C GLU A 290 -38.07 44.40 -29.07
N ASN A 291 -38.30 43.09 -29.22
CA ASN A 291 -38.14 42.12 -28.14
C ASN A 291 -36.67 41.84 -27.92
N ARG A 292 -36.27 41.72 -26.66
CA ARG A 292 -34.89 41.39 -26.32
C ARG A 292 -34.71 39.86 -26.18
N PRO A 293 -33.63 39.27 -26.74
CA PRO A 293 -33.44 37.81 -26.73
C PRO A 293 -33.38 37.21 -25.32
N GLU A 294 -32.83 37.93 -24.33
CA GLU A 294 -32.72 37.46 -22.96
C GLU A 294 -34.07 37.22 -22.29
N TRP A 295 -35.17 37.79 -22.80
CA TRP A 295 -36.53 37.57 -22.30
C TRP A 295 -37.04 36.15 -22.50
N MET A 296 -36.36 35.34 -23.32
CA MET A 296 -36.65 33.91 -23.43
C MET A 296 -36.30 33.14 -22.14
N ILE A 297 -35.45 33.70 -21.28
CA ILE A 297 -35.08 33.12 -19.99
C ILE A 297 -35.91 33.76 -18.88
N LEU A 298 -36.66 32.93 -18.15
CA LEU A 298 -37.63 33.39 -17.15
C LEU A 298 -37.00 33.54 -15.76
N GLU A 299 -37.03 34.76 -15.22
CA GLU A 299 -36.70 35.03 -13.81
C GLU A 299 -37.96 35.09 -12.93
N ALA A 300 -39.06 35.59 -13.49
CA ALA A 300 -40.37 35.65 -12.85
C ALA A 300 -41.37 34.79 -13.64
N VAL A 301 -41.83 33.69 -13.03
CA VAL A 301 -42.81 32.80 -13.65
C VAL A 301 -44.22 33.33 -13.36
N PRO A 302 -45.03 33.67 -14.37
CA PRO A 302 -46.39 34.13 -14.16
C PRO A 302 -47.28 33.00 -13.65
N VAL A 303 -48.20 33.35 -12.76
CA VAL A 303 -49.12 32.41 -12.13
C VAL A 303 -50.54 32.75 -12.58
N ILE A 304 -51.22 31.77 -13.18
CA ILE A 304 -52.59 31.95 -13.67
C ILE A 304 -53.54 32.26 -12.49
N PRO A 305 -54.53 33.17 -12.67
CA PRO A 305 -55.50 33.50 -11.63
C PRO A 305 -56.23 32.26 -11.07
N PRO A 306 -56.56 32.23 -9.76
CA PRO A 306 -57.24 31.10 -9.12
C PRO A 306 -58.54 30.64 -9.79
N GLU A 307 -59.30 31.57 -10.38
CA GLU A 307 -60.57 31.28 -11.05
C GLU A 307 -60.42 30.32 -12.24
N LEU A 308 -59.28 30.40 -12.95
CA LEU A 308 -58.97 29.51 -14.08
C LEU A 308 -58.33 28.19 -13.64
N ARG A 309 -58.08 28.01 -12.34
CA ARG A 309 -57.51 26.79 -11.73
C ARG A 309 -58.30 26.35 -10.50
N PRO A 310 -59.63 26.15 -10.63
CA PRO A 310 -60.50 25.90 -9.49
C PRO A 310 -60.10 24.61 -8.76
N MET A 311 -60.24 24.66 -7.44
CA MET A 311 -60.24 23.48 -6.58
C MET A 311 -61.67 23.23 -6.16
N VAL A 312 -62.25 22.12 -6.61
CA VAL A 312 -63.66 21.80 -6.36
C VAL A 312 -63.72 20.80 -5.22
N GLN A 313 -64.48 21.12 -4.18
CA GLN A 313 -64.76 20.17 -3.12
C GLN A 313 -65.82 19.17 -3.62
N LEU A 314 -65.53 17.88 -3.47
CA LEU A 314 -66.45 16.79 -3.77
C LEU A 314 -67.17 16.33 -2.49
N ASP A 315 -68.32 15.67 -2.66
CA ASP A 315 -69.04 15.04 -1.56
C ASP A 315 -68.15 14.01 -0.84
N GLY A 316 -68.09 14.09 0.50
CA GLY A 316 -67.23 13.25 1.33
C GLY A 316 -65.85 13.82 1.66
N GLY A 317 -65.62 15.13 1.47
CA GLY A 317 -64.42 15.81 1.97
C GLY A 317 -63.16 15.63 1.11
N ARG A 318 -63.30 15.11 -0.10
CA ARG A 318 -62.22 15.03 -1.09
C ARG A 318 -62.19 16.31 -1.92
N PHE A 319 -61.00 16.72 -2.37
CA PHE A 319 -60.83 17.86 -3.27
C PHE A 319 -60.42 17.35 -4.65
N ALA A 320 -61.12 17.78 -5.70
CA ALA A 320 -60.67 17.68 -7.08
C ALA A 320 -59.81 18.90 -7.39
N THR A 321 -58.53 18.68 -7.69
CA THR A 321 -57.56 19.72 -8.04
C THR A 321 -57.17 19.61 -9.50
N SER A 322 -57.03 20.74 -10.19
CA SER A 322 -56.37 20.79 -11.51
C SER A 322 -54.90 20.36 -11.42
N ASP A 323 -54.41 19.59 -12.39
CA ASP A 323 -53.00 19.16 -12.52
C ASP A 323 -52.02 20.34 -12.47
N LEU A 324 -52.46 21.51 -12.92
CA LEU A 324 -51.66 22.74 -12.93
C LEU A 324 -51.25 23.18 -11.50
N ASN A 325 -52.14 22.99 -10.52
CA ASN A 325 -51.86 23.32 -9.12
C ASN A 325 -50.72 22.46 -8.56
N ASP A 326 -50.64 21.20 -8.97
CA ASP A 326 -49.58 20.28 -8.55
C ASP A 326 -48.24 20.60 -9.23
N LEU A 327 -48.26 21.03 -10.49
CA LEU A 327 -47.07 21.55 -11.17
C LEU A 327 -46.54 22.82 -10.49
N TYR A 328 -47.41 23.80 -10.20
CA TYR A 328 -47.02 25.01 -9.48
C TYR A 328 -46.45 24.68 -8.09
N ARG A 329 -47.08 23.77 -7.34
CA ARG A 329 -46.60 23.36 -6.02
C ARG A 329 -45.19 22.77 -6.10
N ARG A 330 -44.91 21.93 -7.10
CA ARG A 330 -43.56 21.36 -7.33
C ARG A 330 -42.51 22.45 -7.60
N VAL A 331 -42.81 23.39 -8.50
CA VAL A 331 -41.91 24.51 -8.82
C VAL A 331 -41.63 25.37 -7.59
N ILE A 332 -42.68 25.75 -6.85
CA ILE A 332 -42.56 26.56 -5.63
C ILE A 332 -41.72 25.84 -4.56
N ASN A 333 -41.98 24.55 -4.35
CA ASN A 333 -41.24 23.76 -3.37
C ASN A 333 -39.75 23.65 -3.73
N ARG A 334 -39.43 23.44 -5.01
CA ARG A 334 -38.05 23.42 -5.50
C ARG A 334 -37.37 24.78 -5.31
N ASN A 335 -38.04 25.87 -5.69
CA ASN A 335 -37.49 27.22 -5.53
C ASN A 335 -37.25 27.58 -4.05
N ASN A 336 -38.17 27.24 -3.16
CA ASN A 336 -38.02 27.45 -1.72
C ASN A 336 -36.93 26.57 -1.11
N ARG A 337 -36.69 25.37 -1.65
CA ARG A 337 -35.58 24.50 -1.25
C ARG A 337 -34.25 25.07 -1.74
N LEU A 338 -34.16 25.49 -2.99
CA LEU A 338 -32.98 26.13 -3.57
C LEU A 338 -32.58 27.37 -2.78
N LYS A 339 -33.53 28.25 -2.45
CA LYS A 339 -33.28 29.44 -1.63
C LYS A 339 -32.65 29.07 -0.28
N ARG A 340 -33.23 28.11 0.43
CA ARG A 340 -32.69 27.63 1.71
C ARG A 340 -31.29 27.03 1.58
N LEU A 341 -31.01 26.29 0.50
CA LEU A 341 -29.68 25.73 0.25
C LEU A 341 -28.63 26.82 0.00
N LEU A 342 -28.99 27.89 -0.72
CA LEU A 342 -28.12 29.04 -0.94
C LEU A 342 -27.84 29.78 0.38
N ASP A 343 -28.87 30.02 1.20
CA ASP A 343 -28.73 30.70 2.49
C ASP A 343 -27.84 29.91 3.47
N LEU A 344 -27.85 28.58 3.40
CA LEU A 344 -27.00 27.70 4.19
C LEU A 344 -25.56 27.56 3.64
N GLY A 345 -25.25 28.16 2.50
CA GLY A 345 -23.94 28.00 1.86
C GLY A 345 -23.68 26.57 1.39
N ALA A 346 -24.71 25.86 0.93
CA ALA A 346 -24.56 24.48 0.47
C ALA A 346 -23.55 24.38 -0.69
N PRO A 347 -22.77 23.28 -0.78
CA PRO A 347 -21.79 23.08 -1.85
C PRO A 347 -22.41 23.20 -3.26
N GLU A 348 -21.63 23.72 -4.23
CA GLU A 348 -22.10 23.98 -5.60
C GLU A 348 -22.72 22.73 -6.27
N ILE A 349 -22.24 21.52 -5.98
CA ILE A 349 -22.80 20.26 -6.53
C ILE A 349 -24.29 20.09 -6.16
N ILE A 350 -24.64 20.39 -4.90
CA ILE A 350 -26.01 20.22 -4.40
C ILE A 350 -26.90 21.31 -5.00
N VAL A 351 -26.38 22.54 -5.08
CA VAL A 351 -27.08 23.68 -5.69
C VAL A 351 -27.35 23.42 -7.18
N ASN A 352 -26.36 22.92 -7.93
CA ASN A 352 -26.50 22.60 -9.35
C ASN A 352 -27.53 21.49 -9.58
N ASN A 353 -27.55 20.46 -8.73
CA ASN A 353 -28.59 19.44 -8.78
C ASN A 353 -29.97 19.99 -8.44
N GLU A 354 -30.09 20.99 -7.56
CA GLU A 354 -31.36 21.63 -7.24
C GLU A 354 -31.86 22.54 -8.39
N LYS A 355 -30.94 23.19 -9.10
CA LYS A 355 -31.21 24.00 -10.30
C LYS A 355 -31.62 23.15 -11.51
N ARG A 356 -31.15 21.90 -11.60
CA ARG A 356 -31.56 20.91 -12.60
C ARG A 356 -32.94 20.35 -12.27
#